data_AF-A0A9D8P2T4-F1
#
_entry.id   AF-A0A9D8P2T4-F1
#
_cell.length_a   1.000
_cell.length_b   1.000
_cell.length_c   1.000
_cell.angle_alpha   90.00
_cell.angle_beta   90.00
_cell.angle_gamma   90.00
#
_symmetry.space_group_name_H-M   'P 1'
#
loop_
_entity.id
_entity.type
_entity.pdbx_description
1 polymer ?
#
loop_
_entity_poly.entity_id
_entity_poly.type
_entity_poly.pdbx_seq_one_letter_code
_entity_poly.pdbx_strand_id
1 'polypeptide(L)'
;MTQFTGAFQTKMIHAMLNKQRGIMHILITGGSGLIGSAYIKAHPEHHFLCLTHQRSDFPAHCTLVGLLDQITPSTQIDAIINLAGAPIDQRWSQKNKDTIQNSRFQTTQAIIDLIKKLE
;
A
#
# COMPACT_ATOMS: atom_id res chain seq x y z
N MET A 1 -13.21 -2.19 -43.37
CA MET A 1 -12.34 -1.41 -42.46
C MET A 1 -13.08 -1.27 -41.14
N THR A 2 -12.80 -2.18 -40.21
CA THR A 2 -13.52 -2.29 -38.94
C THR A 2 -13.00 -1.23 -37.97
N GLN A 3 -13.89 -0.37 -37.49
CA GLN A 3 -13.60 0.62 -36.46
C GLN A 3 -13.17 -0.10 -35.18
N PHE A 4 -11.89 0.01 -34.80
CA PHE A 4 -11.45 -0.33 -33.46
C PHE A 4 -11.97 0.75 -32.52
N THR A 5 -12.93 0.38 -31.68
CA THR A 5 -13.60 1.26 -30.70
C THR A 5 -12.59 1.84 -29.70
N GLY A 6 -12.70 3.14 -29.41
CA GLY A 6 -11.74 3.90 -28.60
C GLY A 6 -11.47 3.35 -27.19
N ALA A 7 -12.36 2.52 -26.63
CA ALA A 7 -12.15 1.85 -25.35
C ALA A 7 -10.99 0.83 -25.36
N PHE A 8 -10.74 0.18 -26.51
CA PHE A 8 -9.62 -0.77 -26.66
C PHE A 8 -8.27 -0.05 -26.76
N GLN A 9 -8.24 1.07 -27.48
CA GLN A 9 -7.05 1.92 -27.62
C GLN A 9 -6.64 2.51 -26.26
N THR A 10 -7.58 3.02 -25.46
CA THR A 10 -7.28 3.57 -24.13
C THR A 10 -6.78 2.49 -23.17
N LYS A 11 -7.36 1.29 -23.18
CA LYS A 11 -6.88 0.16 -22.36
C LYS A 11 -5.48 -0.30 -22.77
N MET A 12 -5.17 -0.33 -24.07
CA MET A 12 -3.82 -0.64 -24.56
C MET A 12 -2.81 0.41 -24.17
N ILE A 13 -3.11 1.71 -24.35
CA ILE A 13 -2.21 2.79 -23.96
C ILE A 13 -1.97 2.77 -22.45
N HIS A 14 -3.02 2.56 -21.64
CA HIS A 14 -2.89 2.43 -20.19
C HIS A 14 -2.03 1.21 -19.78
N ALA A 15 -2.23 0.06 -20.43
CA ALA A 15 -1.40 -1.13 -20.22
C ALA A 15 0.06 -0.91 -20.67
N MET A 16 0.29 -0.19 -21.77
CA MET A 16 1.64 0.13 -22.28
C MET A 16 2.37 1.16 -21.40
N LEU A 17 1.66 2.15 -20.85
CA LEU A 17 2.21 3.12 -19.89
C LEU A 17 2.50 2.46 -18.54
N ASN A 18 1.65 1.55 -18.06
CA ASN A 18 1.94 0.77 -16.85
C ASN A 18 3.10 -0.20 -17.06
N LYS A 19 3.24 -0.77 -18.26
CA LYS A 19 4.40 -1.61 -18.64
C LYS A 19 5.74 -0.85 -18.67
N GLN A 20 5.71 0.48 -18.67
CA GLN A 20 6.90 1.34 -18.57
C GLN A 20 7.27 1.70 -17.12
N ARG A 21 6.42 1.38 -16.13
CA ARG A 21 6.83 1.40 -14.72
C ARG A 21 7.43 0.05 -14.39
N GLY A 22 8.71 0.03 -14.02
CA GLY A 22 9.39 -1.20 -13.62
C GLY A 22 8.73 -1.87 -12.42
N ILE A 23 9.12 -3.12 -12.16
CA ILE A 23 8.80 -3.81 -10.91
C ILE A 23 9.32 -2.95 -9.74
N MET A 24 8.47 -2.69 -8.73
CA MET A 24 8.80 -1.89 -7.56
C MET A 24 8.72 -2.72 -6.29
N HIS A 25 9.53 -2.36 -5.30
CA HIS A 25 9.46 -2.79 -3.91
C HIS A 25 8.65 -1.76 -3.10
N ILE A 26 7.43 -2.14 -2.73
CA ILE A 26 6.46 -1.23 -2.10
C ILE A 26 6.25 -1.63 -0.65
N LEU A 27 6.59 -0.73 0.28
CA LEU A 27 6.13 -0.84 1.66
C LEU A 27 4.67 -0.39 1.74
N ILE A 28 3.79 -1.26 2.21
CA ILE A 28 2.36 -0.94 2.37
C ILE A 28 1.91 -1.17 3.82
N THR A 29 1.29 -0.16 4.41
CA THR A 29 0.57 -0.29 5.69
C THR A 29 -0.91 -0.55 5.41
N GLY A 30 -1.60 -1.30 6.28
CA GLY A 30 -3.02 -1.61 6.07
C GLY A 30 -3.27 -2.51 4.85
N GLY A 31 -2.28 -3.33 4.45
CA GLY A 31 -2.34 -4.19 3.28
C GLY A 31 -3.44 -5.26 3.33
N SER A 32 -3.93 -5.63 4.52
CA SER A 32 -5.06 -6.55 4.70
C SER A 32 -6.44 -5.86 4.63
N GLY A 33 -6.48 -4.52 4.61
CA GLY A 33 -7.71 -3.75 4.54
C GLY A 33 -8.37 -3.78 3.16
N LEU A 34 -9.55 -3.15 3.06
CA LEU A 34 -10.36 -3.12 1.83
C LEU A 34 -9.56 -2.63 0.60
N ILE A 35 -8.89 -1.48 0.73
CA ILE A 35 -8.15 -0.87 -0.38
C ILE A 35 -6.81 -1.58 -0.58
N GLY A 36 -6.08 -1.88 0.50
CA GLY A 36 -4.77 -2.50 0.44
C GLY A 36 -4.79 -3.87 -0.25
N SER A 37 -5.72 -4.73 0.15
CA SER A 37 -5.84 -6.09 -0.41
C SER A 37 -6.23 -6.06 -1.89
N ALA A 38 -7.14 -5.17 -2.29
CA ALA A 38 -7.52 -4.97 -3.68
C ALA A 38 -6.35 -4.45 -4.53
N TYR A 39 -5.57 -3.49 -4.00
CA TYR A 39 -4.41 -2.95 -4.68
C TYR A 39 -3.33 -4.02 -4.90
N ILE A 40 -2.99 -4.77 -3.84
CA ILE A 40 -2.00 -5.87 -3.91
C ILE A 40 -2.44 -6.90 -4.96
N LYS A 41 -3.70 -7.33 -4.93
CA LYS A 41 -4.23 -8.32 -5.87
C LYS A 41 -4.20 -7.84 -7.33
N ALA A 42 -4.38 -6.54 -7.55
CA ALA A 42 -4.40 -5.95 -8.89
C ALA A 42 -3.01 -5.72 -9.49
N HIS A 43 -1.94 -5.74 -8.68
CA HIS A 43 -0.57 -5.42 -9.09
C HIS A 43 0.42 -6.54 -8.70
N PRO A 44 0.21 -7.79 -9.18
CA PRO A 44 1.04 -8.94 -8.82
C PRO A 44 2.48 -8.84 -9.33
N GLU A 45 2.76 -7.91 -10.25
CA GLU A 45 4.11 -7.63 -10.75
C GLU A 45 5.00 -6.90 -9.75
N HIS A 46 4.44 -6.30 -8.69
CA HIS A 46 5.21 -5.59 -7.66
C HIS A 46 5.51 -6.50 -6.46
N HIS A 47 6.60 -6.18 -5.75
CA HIS A 47 6.93 -6.82 -4.48
C HIS A 47 6.38 -5.98 -3.34
N PHE A 48 5.55 -6.59 -2.49
CA PHE A 48 4.97 -5.89 -1.34
C PHE A 48 5.64 -6.29 -0.04
N LEU A 49 6.11 -5.30 0.72
CA LEU A 49 6.44 -5.44 2.13
C LEU A 49 5.25 -4.93 2.95
N CYS A 50 4.46 -5.84 3.50
CA CYS A 50 3.22 -5.51 4.20
C CYS A 50 3.47 -5.35 5.70
N LEU A 51 3.30 -4.13 6.22
CA LEU A 51 3.25 -3.90 7.66
C LEU A 51 1.92 -4.44 8.21
N THR A 52 1.99 -5.49 9.02
CA THR A 52 0.80 -6.10 9.64
C THR A 52 1.11 -6.68 11.01
N HIS A 53 0.21 -6.48 11.97
CA HIS A 53 0.25 -7.13 13.28
C HIS A 53 -0.61 -8.39 13.35
N GLN A 54 -1.41 -8.66 12.31
CA GLN A 54 -2.35 -9.78 12.26
C GLN A 54 -1.96 -10.75 11.15
N ARG A 55 -2.01 -12.05 11.45
CA ARG A 55 -1.97 -13.09 10.41
C ARG A 55 -3.25 -12.96 9.59
N SER A 56 -3.09 -12.60 8.32
CA SER A 56 -4.15 -12.58 7.32
C SER A 56 -3.61 -13.23 6.05
N ASP A 57 -4.51 -13.72 5.22
CA ASP A 57 -4.14 -14.38 3.97
C ASP A 57 -3.65 -13.33 2.97
N PHE A 58 -2.33 -13.19 2.89
CA PHE A 58 -1.67 -12.39 1.87
C PHE A 58 -1.27 -13.26 0.67
N PRO A 59 -1.27 -12.70 -0.56
CA PRO A 59 -0.70 -13.38 -1.72
C PRO A 59 0.78 -13.75 -1.53
N ALA A 60 1.25 -14.79 -2.24
CA ALA A 60 2.62 -15.29 -2.10
C ALA A 60 3.73 -14.28 -2.44
N HIS A 61 3.42 -13.22 -3.19
CA HIS A 61 4.36 -12.15 -3.53
C HIS A 61 4.45 -11.05 -2.46
N CYS A 62 3.79 -11.23 -1.30
CA CYS A 62 3.89 -10.35 -0.15
C CYS A 62 4.86 -10.92 0.89
N THR A 63 5.76 -10.07 1.37
CA THR A 63 6.55 -10.31 2.58
C THR A 63 5.91 -9.56 3.73
N LEU A 64 5.80 -10.18 4.91
CA LEU A 64 5.16 -9.56 6.07
C LEU A 64 6.22 -9.03 7.03
N VAL A 65 5.99 -7.83 7.57
CA VAL A 65 6.80 -7.24 8.63
C VAL A 65 5.91 -6.80 9.78
N GLY A 66 6.32 -7.11 11.02
CA GLY A 66 5.52 -6.83 12.19
C GLY A 66 5.70 -5.42 12.73
N LEU A 67 6.90 -4.84 12.55
CA LEU A 67 7.27 -3.52 13.04
C LEU A 67 8.15 -2.82 12.01
N LEU A 68 7.94 -1.51 11.80
CA LEU A 68 8.77 -0.73 10.89
C LEU A 68 10.25 -0.73 11.31
N ASP A 69 10.54 -0.82 12.61
CA ASP A 69 11.90 -0.90 13.14
C ASP A 69 12.67 -2.16 12.71
N GLN A 70 11.99 -3.21 12.25
CA GLN A 70 12.62 -4.42 11.71
C GLN A 70 13.19 -4.21 10.31
N ILE A 71 12.80 -3.13 9.62
CA ILE A 71 13.28 -2.80 8.28
C ILE A 71 14.68 -2.19 8.41
N THR A 72 15.66 -2.80 7.74
CA THR A 72 17.06 -2.37 7.73
C THR A 72 17.36 -1.42 6.57
N PRO A 73 18.42 -0.58 6.65
CA PRO A 73 18.84 0.30 5.55
C PRO A 73 19.15 -0.42 4.23
N SER A 74 19.48 -1.71 4.29
CA SER A 74 19.69 -2.56 3.11
C SER A 74 18.40 -3.00 2.41
N THR A 75 17.23 -2.79 3.00
CA THR A 75 15.95 -3.16 2.40
C THR A 75 15.60 -2.15 1.31
N GLN A 76 15.49 -2.62 0.06
CA GLN A 76 15.03 -1.78 -1.04
C GLN A 76 13.54 -1.42 -0.86
N ILE A 77 13.24 -0.13 -0.87
CA ILE A 77 11.89 0.43 -0.84
C ILE A 77 11.83 1.56 -1.86
N ASP A 78 11.13 1.33 -2.96
CA ASP A 78 10.95 2.31 -4.03
C ASP A 78 9.76 3.23 -3.75
N ALA A 79 8.77 2.74 -2.99
CA ALA A 79 7.57 3.49 -2.64
C ALA A 79 6.98 3.06 -1.29
N ILE A 80 6.29 3.99 -0.62
CA ILE A 80 5.52 3.74 0.60
C ILE A 80 4.06 4.10 0.36
N ILE A 81 3.15 3.14 0.61
CA ILE A 81 1.69 3.33 0.57
C ILE A 81 1.15 3.24 2.00
N ASN A 82 0.69 4.36 2.55
CA ASN A 82 0.14 4.41 3.90
C ASN A 82 -1.40 4.31 3.88
N LEU A 83 -1.96 3.12 4.16
CA LEU A 83 -3.41 2.90 4.28
C LEU A 83 -3.85 2.45 5.68
N ALA A 84 -2.90 2.26 6.61
CA ALA A 84 -3.24 1.95 7.99
C ALA A 84 -3.88 3.13 8.71
N GLY A 85 -4.81 2.82 9.60
CA GLY A 85 -5.53 3.78 10.41
C GLY A 85 -6.80 3.15 10.97
N ALA A 86 -7.41 3.82 11.94
CA ALA A 86 -8.68 3.39 12.47
C ALA A 86 -9.79 3.45 11.39
N PRO A 87 -10.74 2.50 11.41
CA PRO A 87 -11.87 2.47 10.48
C PRO A 87 -12.65 3.79 10.50
N ILE A 88 -13.18 4.18 9.34
CA ILE A 88 -14.00 5.40 9.19
C ILE A 88 -15.50 5.10 9.17
N ASP A 89 -15.89 3.84 8.96
CA ASP A 89 -17.25 3.31 8.94
C ASP A 89 -17.83 3.11 10.35
N GLN A 90 -17.66 4.14 11.18
CA GLN A 90 -18.14 4.19 12.55
C GLN A 90 -18.92 5.49 12.78
N ARG A 91 -19.73 5.54 13.85
CA ARG A 91 -20.48 6.75 14.21
C ARG A 91 -19.55 7.95 14.35
N TRP A 92 -19.89 9.09 13.76
CA TRP A 92 -19.11 10.33 13.81
C TRP A 92 -19.19 11.07 15.17
N SER A 93 -18.81 10.39 16.24
CA SER A 93 -18.64 10.96 17.58
C SER A 93 -17.28 11.65 17.73
N GLN A 94 -17.14 12.56 18.70
CA GLN A 94 -15.84 13.19 18.98
C GLN A 94 -14.76 12.15 19.28
N LYS A 95 -15.06 11.17 20.14
CA LYS A 95 -14.17 10.04 20.46
C LYS A 95 -13.66 9.31 19.22
N ASN A 96 -14.54 9.04 18.26
CA ASN A 96 -14.17 8.31 17.04
C ASN A 96 -13.33 9.18 16.09
N LYS A 97 -13.64 10.48 15.99
CA LYS A 97 -12.80 11.45 15.26
C LYS A 97 -11.39 11.50 15.83
N ASP A 98 -11.27 11.58 17.16
CA ASP A 98 -9.96 11.62 17.84
C ASP A 98 -9.18 10.33 17.59
N THR A 99 -9.86 9.18 17.61
CA THR A 99 -9.24 7.88 17.31
C THR A 99 -8.75 7.79 15.85
N ILE A 100 -9.55 8.27 14.90
CA ILE A 100 -9.22 8.36 13.48
C ILE A 100 -8.00 9.26 13.25
N GLN A 101 -7.94 10.42 13.91
CA GLN A 101 -6.82 11.35 13.81
C GLN A 101 -5.55 10.78 14.44
N ASN A 102 -5.63 10.33 15.69
CA ASN A 102 -4.47 9.83 16.43
C ASN A 102 -3.85 8.59 15.76
N SER A 103 -4.67 7.66 15.27
CA SER A 103 -4.15 6.49 14.54
C SER A 103 -3.34 6.91 13.29
N ARG A 104 -3.80 7.92 12.55
CA ARG A 104 -3.10 8.43 11.36
C ARG A 104 -1.82 9.18 11.73
N PHE A 105 -1.84 10.00 12.77
CA PHE A 105 -0.65 10.70 13.24
C PHE A 105 0.42 9.72 13.71
N GLN A 106 0.05 8.73 14.51
CA GLN A 106 0.97 7.70 15.00
C GLN A 106 1.59 6.90 13.85
N THR A 107 0.80 6.40 12.91
CA THR A 107 1.33 5.66 11.76
C THR A 107 2.23 6.53 10.88
N THR A 108 1.82 7.77 10.62
CA THR A 108 2.62 8.70 9.79
C THR A 108 3.95 9.02 10.47
N GLN A 109 3.95 9.26 11.77
CA GLN A 109 5.17 9.51 12.53
C GLN A 109 6.13 8.32 12.46
N ALA A 110 5.63 7.10 12.65
CA ALA A 110 6.44 5.89 12.56
C ALA A 110 7.05 5.69 11.15
N ILE A 111 6.31 6.05 10.08
CA ILE A 111 6.83 6.03 8.71
C ILE A 111 7.92 7.09 8.51
N ILE A 112 7.74 8.30 9.04
CA ILE A 112 8.77 9.35 8.98
C ILE A 112 10.05 8.90 9.69
N ASP A 113 9.92 8.28 10.86
CA ASP A 113 11.07 7.78 11.62
C ASP A 113 11.78 6.63 10.89
N LEU A 114 11.03 5.77 10.21
CA LEU A 114 11.61 4.80 9.28
C LEU A 114 12.38 5.49 8.15
N ILE A 115 11.79 6.48 7.47
CA ILE A 115 12.46 7.17 6.35
C ILE A 115 13.81 7.74 6.80
N LYS A 116 13.83 8.44 7.95
CA LYS A 116 15.07 8.98 8.54
C LYS A 116 16.10 7.90 8.88
N LYS A 117 15.66 6.70 9.23
CA LYS A 117 16.55 5.57 9.53
C LYS A 117 17.18 4.97 8.26
N LEU A 118 16.50 5.09 7.12
CA LEU A 118 16.96 4.53 5.83
C LEU A 118 17.85 5.49 5.04
N GLU A 119 17.86 6.78 5.38
CA GLU A 119 18.83 7.78 4.89
C GLU A 119 20.24 7.53 5.44
#